data_AF-A0A085AGQ4-F1
#
_entry.id   AF-A0A085AGQ4-F1
#
_cell.length_a   1.000
_cell.length_b   1.000
_cell.length_c   1.000
_cell.angle_alpha   90.00
_cell.angle_beta   90.00
_cell.angle_gamma   90.00
#
_symmetry.space_group_name_H-M   'P 1'
#
loop_
_entity.id
_entity.type
_entity.pdbx_description
1 polymer ?
#
loop_
_entity_poly.entity_id
_entity_poly.type
_entity_poly.pdbx_seq_one_letter_code
_entity_poly.pdbx_strand_id
1 'polypeptide(L)' 'MIHFRGAIVEDPCNIARTAENVAFSCYRDGVTKTSVYSLEQAEKGIKGNNAIAVVKMDYINPQKTLAVLRVDYQ' A
#
# COMPACT_ATOMS: atom_id res chain seq x y z
N MET A 1 25.44 15.70 -28.28
CA MET A 1 25.66 14.66 -27.25
C MET A 1 24.38 14.59 -26.42
N ILE A 2 23.70 13.44 -26.41
CA ILE A 2 22.43 13.27 -25.68
C ILE A 2 22.72 12.34 -24.51
N HIS A 3 22.46 12.80 -23.29
CA HIS A 3 22.58 11.99 -22.09
C HIS A 3 21.18 11.59 -21.62
N PHE A 4 20.94 10.29 -21.53
CA PHE A 4 19.75 9.75 -20.90
C PHE A 4 20.05 9.47 -19.43
N ARG A 5 19.27 10.07 -18.53
CA ARG A 5 19.25 9.75 -17.11
C ARG A 5 17.97 8.99 -16.83
N GLY A 6 18.11 7.82 -16.21
CA GLY A 6 17.00 7.04 -15.67
C GLY A 6 17.41 6.47 -14.32
N ALA A 7 16.43 6.18 -13.47
CA ALA A 7 16.60 5.43 -12.24
C ALA A 7 15.75 4.17 -12.34
N ILE A 8 16.30 3.03 -11.91
CA ILE A 8 15.48 1.84 -11.65
C ILE A 8 14.81 2.09 -10.30
N VAL A 9 13.50 2.31 -10.31
CA VAL A 9 12.70 2.47 -9.08
C VAL A 9 12.26 1.09 -8.60
N GLU A 10 12.13 0.91 -7.29
CA GLU A 10 11.61 -0.33 -6.73
C GLU A 10 10.18 -0.58 -7.25
N ASP A 11 9.83 -1.86 -7.45
CA ASP A 11 8.50 -2.25 -7.90
C ASP A 11 7.42 -1.79 -6.89
N PRO A 12 6.23 -1.39 -7.38
CA PRO A 12 5.13 -1.04 -6.50
C PRO A 12 4.75 -2.24 -5.63
N CYS A 13 4.32 -1.99 -4.39
CA CYS A 13 3.92 -3.08 -3.50
C CYS A 13 2.77 -3.90 -4.10
N ASN A 14 2.87 -5.21 -3.99
CA ASN A 14 1.79 -6.13 -4.32
C ASN A 14 0.72 -6.08 -3.22
N ILE A 15 -0.53 -5.85 -3.62
CA ILE A 15 -1.65 -5.70 -2.69
C ILE A 15 -2.59 -6.90 -2.86
N ALA A 16 -2.79 -7.66 -1.79
CA ALA A 16 -3.75 -8.75 -1.73
C ALA A 16 -4.86 -8.42 -0.74
N ARG A 17 -6.12 -8.62 -1.13
CA ARG A 17 -7.30 -8.36 -0.27
C ARG A 17 -8.02 -9.65 0.05
N THR A 18 -8.42 -9.80 1.32
CA THR A 18 -9.42 -10.76 1.78
C THR A 18 -10.68 -10.04 2.24
N ALA A 19 -11.69 -10.78 2.72
CA ALA A 19 -12.94 -10.18 3.19
C ALA A 19 -12.73 -9.18 4.34
N GLU A 20 -11.73 -9.41 5.20
CA GLU A 20 -11.51 -8.66 6.44
C GLU A 20 -10.17 -7.93 6.48
N ASN A 21 -9.21 -8.32 5.63
CA ASN A 21 -7.84 -7.83 5.70
C ASN A 21 -7.30 -7.41 4.33
N VAL A 22 -6.25 -6.60 4.36
CA VAL A 22 -5.44 -6.22 3.22
C VAL A 22 -3.96 -6.46 3.56
N ALA A 23 -3.25 -7.12 2.66
CA ALA A 23 -1.84 -7.41 2.76
C ALA A 23 -1.07 -6.60 1.72
N PHE A 24 0.00 -5.95 2.16
CA PHE A 24 0.93 -5.19 1.34
C PHE A 24 2.29 -5.86 1.36
N SER A 25 2.71 -6.41 0.23
CA SER A 25 4.02 -7.02 0.03
C SER A 25 4.89 -6.09 -0.80
N CYS A 26 5.83 -5.42 -0.16
CA CYS A 26 6.69 -4.42 -0.75
C CYS A 26 8.11 -4.96 -0.87
N TYR A 27 8.73 -4.82 -2.03
CA TYR A 27 10.16 -5.07 -2.16
C TYR A 27 10.91 -3.82 -1.71
N ARG A 28 11.62 -3.91 -0.58
CA ARG A 28 12.40 -2.80 -0.02
C ARG A 28 13.72 -3.32 0.53
N ASP A 29 14.81 -2.61 0.27
CA ASP A 29 16.16 -2.97 0.76
C ASP A 29 16.61 -4.37 0.30
N GLY A 30 16.15 -4.81 -0.88
CA GLY A 30 16.47 -6.15 -1.40
C GLY A 30 15.63 -7.30 -0.83
N VAL A 31 14.68 -7.02 0.07
CA VAL A 31 13.81 -8.03 0.70
C VAL A 31 12.33 -7.68 0.57
N THR A 32 11.49 -8.70 0.41
CA THR A 32 10.04 -8.51 0.43
C THR A 32 9.57 -8.41 1.88
N LYS A 33 9.06 -7.24 2.26
CA LYS A 33 8.41 -7.01 3.56
C LYS A 33 6.90 -7.04 3.37
N THR A 34 6.20 -7.89 4.12
CA THR A 34 4.73 -8.01 4.07
C THR A 34 4.12 -7.43 5.33
N SER A 35 3.19 -6.48 5.18
CA SER A 35 2.36 -5.93 6.25
C SER A 35 0.91 -6.28 6.02
N VAL A 36 0.23 -6.80 7.03
CA VAL A 36 -1.19 -7.16 6.97
C VAL A 36 -1.95 -6.24 7.91
N TYR A 37 -3.04 -5.66 7.42
CA TYR A 37 -3.90 -4.77 8.17
C TYR A 37 -5.36 -5.16 8.01
N SER A 38 -6.17 -4.97 9.04
CA SER A 38 -7.62 -5.12 8.87
C SER A 38 -8.18 -3.98 8.02
N LEU A 39 -9.31 -4.23 7.35
CA LEU A 39 -10.02 -3.19 6.62
C LEU A 39 -10.41 -2.02 7.54
N GLU A 40 -10.77 -2.28 8.79
CA GLU A 40 -11.07 -1.24 9.78
C GLU A 40 -9.84 -0.38 10.12
N GLN A 41 -8.65 -0.98 10.21
CA GLN A 41 -7.40 -0.24 10.39
C GLN A 41 -7.08 0.62 9.17
N ALA A 42 -7.28 0.09 7.97
CA ALA A 42 -7.07 0.82 6.73
C ALA A 42 -8.07 1.99 6.56
N GLU A 43 -9.33 1.84 7.01
CA GLU A 43 -10.32 2.93 7.09
C GLU A 43 -9.82 4.07 7.99
N LYS A 44 -9.29 3.74 9.17
CA LYS A 44 -8.79 4.73 10.13
C LYS A 44 -7.49 5.41 9.67
N GLY A 45 -6.86 4.88 8.64
CA GLY A 45 -5.57 5.33 8.15
C GLY A 45 -4.43 4.76 9.00
N ILE A 46 -3.48 4.10 8.35
CA ILE A 46 -2.34 3.47 9.02
C ILE A 46 -1.12 4.36 8.86
N LYS A 47 -0.64 4.90 9.98
CA LYS A 47 0.61 5.66 10.11
C LYS A 47 1.49 5.04 11.20
N GLY A 48 1.74 3.73 11.11
CA GLY A 48 2.62 3.05 12.08
C GLY A 48 4.10 3.33 11.80
N ASN A 49 4.94 3.40 12.83
CA ASN A 49 6.39 3.61 12.71
C ASN A 49 7.12 2.55 11.84
N ASN A 50 6.51 1.37 11.64
CA ASN A 50 7.01 0.29 10.77
C ASN A 50 6.16 0.11 9.50
N ALA A 51 5.28 1.05 9.18
CA ALA A 51 4.43 0.94 8.00
C ALA A 51 5.29 1.19 6.75
N ILE A 52 5.30 0.20 5.85
CA ILE A 52 6.08 0.25 4.60
C ILE A 52 5.47 1.28 3.61
N ALA A 53 4.23 1.71 3.87
CA ALA A 53 3.53 2.79 3.20
C ALA A 53 2.46 3.36 4.13
N VAL A 54 2.10 4.64 3.95
CA VAL A 54 0.89 5.18 4.58
C VAL A 54 -0.31 4.72 3.76
N VAL A 55 -1.25 4.06 4.44
CA VAL A 55 -2.42 3.48 3.78
C VAL A 55 -3.67 4.15 4.30
N LYS A 56 -4.52 4.63 3.39
CA LYS A 56 -5.84 5.15 3.72
C LYS A 56 -6.87 4.53 2.78
N MET A 57 -7.93 3.97 3.36
CA MET A 57 -9.02 3.39 2.62
C MET A 57 -10.28 4.24 2.77
N ASP A 58 -10.87 4.61 1.65
CA ASP A 58 -12.07 5.43 1.59
C ASP A 58 -13.15 4.68 0.79
N TYR A 59 -14.29 4.38 1.43
CA TYR A 59 -15.42 3.74 0.75
C TYR A 59 -16.15 4.73 -0.14
N ILE A 60 -16.44 4.31 -1.37
CA ILE A 60 -17.12 5.15 -2.37
C ILE A 60 -18.59 4.79 -2.54
N ASN A 61 -19.10 3.81 -1.79
CA ASN A 61 -20.51 3.45 -1.80
C ASN A 61 -21.07 3.19 -0.38
N PRO A 62 -22.37 3.47 -0.16
CA PRO A 62 -22.99 3.28 1.17
C PRO A 62 -22.97 1.84 1.65
N GLN A 63 -22.96 0.87 0.73
CA GLN A 63 -22.94 -0.56 1.02
C GLN A 63 -21.55 -1.06 1.47
N LYS A 64 -20.52 -0.20 1.47
CA LYS A 64 -19.13 -0.55 1.81
C LYS A 64 -18.56 -1.74 1.03
N THR A 65 -18.93 -1.88 -0.24
CA THR A 65 -18.41 -2.95 -1.11
C THR A 65 -17.33 -2.45 -2.07
N LEU A 66 -17.26 -1.13 -2.30
CA LEU A 66 -16.28 -0.48 -3.17
C LEU A 66 -15.50 0.55 -2.35
N ALA A 67 -14.18 0.48 -2.42
CA ALA A 67 -13.28 1.39 -1.74
C ALA A 67 -12.10 1.78 -2.63
N VAL A 68 -11.60 2.98 -2.41
CA VAL A 68 -10.35 3.47 -2.95
C VAL A 68 -9.28 3.33 -1.88
N LEU A 69 -8.18 2.69 -2.23
CA LEU A 69 -7.03 2.49 -1.35
C LEU A 69 -5.91 3.42 -1.81
N ARG A 70 -5.59 4.44 -1.01
CA ARG A 70 -4.43 5.30 -1.23
C ARG A 70 -3.23 4.71 -0.52
N VAL A 71 -2.13 4.59 -1.25
CA VAL A 71 -0.87 4.04 -0.78
C VAL A 71 0.21 5.07 -1.06
N ASP A 72 0.71 5.70 0.00
CA ASP A 72 1.79 6.68 -0.11
C ASP A 72 3.11 6.01 0.32
N TYR A 73 4.01 5.84 -0.63
CA TYR A 73 5.35 5.30 -0.40
C TYR A 73 6.26 6.40 0.17
N GLN A 74 6.77 6.21 1.39
CA GLN A 74 7.80 7.05 1.99
C GLN A 74 9.20 6.58 1.62
#